data_AF-A0A0M8P3T8-F1
#
_entry.id   AF-A0A0M8P3T8-F1
#
_cell.length_a   1.000
_cell.length_b   1.000
_cell.length_c   1.000
_cell.angle_alpha   90.00
_cell.angle_beta   90.00
_cell.angle_gamma   90.00
#
_symmetry.space_group_name_H-M   'P 1'
#
loop_
_entity.id
_entity.type
_entity.pdbx_description
1 polymer ?
#
loop_
_entity_poly.entity_id
_entity_poly.type
_entity_poly.pdbx_seq_one_letter_code
_entity_poly.pdbx_strand_id
1 'polypeptide(L)'
;MSNLPLSRTWPEIRQALEHARECEDGPVNSQSATVLESAITELWNRIQAQPDTYVLTPDEFALFNYFLTTRYRGSPVAQRAVARFWNNYQGATNCGSVTN
;
A
#
# COMPACT_ATOMS: atom_id res chain seq x y z
N MET A 1 7.41 14.64 8.97
CA MET A 1 6.28 14.91 8.05
C MET A 1 5.22 13.88 8.36
N SER A 2 4.19 14.27 9.10
CA SER A 2 3.16 13.37 9.60
C SER A 2 2.13 13.16 8.50
N ASN A 3 2.26 12.08 7.73
CA ASN A 3 1.13 11.62 6.92
C ASN A 3 0.03 11.22 7.91
N LEU A 4 -1.13 11.87 7.81
CA LEU A 4 -2.31 11.56 8.61
C LEU A 4 -2.54 10.04 8.56
N PRO A 5 -2.74 9.36 9.72
CA PRO A 5 -3.05 7.96 9.68
C PRO A 5 -4.30 7.76 8.82
N LEU A 6 -4.29 6.73 7.98
CA LEU A 6 -5.52 6.17 7.41
C LEU A 6 -6.52 5.92 8.56
N SER A 7 -7.81 5.80 8.27
CA SER A 7 -8.80 5.52 9.32
C SER A 7 -8.48 4.24 10.13
N ARG A 8 -7.60 3.36 9.60
CA ARG A 8 -6.93 2.28 10.33
C ARG A 8 -5.42 2.44 10.33
N THR A 9 -4.81 2.07 11.45
CA THR A 9 -3.36 2.07 11.64
C THR A 9 -2.70 0.85 10.99
N TRP A 10 -1.41 0.96 10.63
CA TRP A 10 -0.60 -0.15 10.14
C TRP A 10 -0.69 -1.44 10.98
N PRO A 11 -0.57 -1.38 12.32
CA PRO A 11 -0.75 -2.57 13.15
C PRO A 11 -2.14 -3.21 13.03
N GLU A 12 -3.23 -2.43 12.90
CA GLU A 12 -4.57 -2.99 12.68
C GLU A 12 -4.71 -3.68 11.32
N ILE A 13 -4.10 -3.10 10.27
CA ILE A 13 -4.07 -3.68 8.93
C ILE A 13 -3.29 -4.99 8.95
N ARG A 14 -2.13 -5.03 9.62
CA ARG A 14 -1.32 -6.26 9.77
C ARG A 14 -2.07 -7.33 10.55
N GLN A 15 -2.68 -6.97 11.67
CA GLN A 15 -3.49 -7.89 12.46
C GLN A 15 -4.67 -8.43 11.64
N ALA A 16 -5.34 -7.59 10.86
CA ALA A 16 -6.42 -8.04 9.97
C ALA A 16 -5.92 -8.96 8.84
N LEU A 17 -4.72 -8.70 8.29
CA LEU A 17 -4.04 -9.57 7.32
C LEU A 17 -3.68 -10.93 7.91
N GLU A 18 -3.13 -10.94 9.13
CA GLU A 18 -2.82 -12.16 9.88
C GLU A 18 -4.10 -12.95 10.11
N HIS A 19 -5.16 -12.31 10.62
CA HIS A 19 -6.44 -12.98 10.86
C HIS A 19 -7.11 -13.47 9.58
N ALA A 20 -7.00 -12.71 8.47
CA ALA A 20 -7.52 -13.12 7.17
C ALA A 20 -6.79 -14.34 6.61
N ARG A 21 -5.47 -14.44 6.86
CA ARG A 21 -4.64 -15.58 6.48
C ARG A 21 -4.86 -16.80 7.39
N GLU A 22 -4.97 -16.60 8.70
CA GLU A 22 -5.28 -17.66 9.66
C GLU A 22 -6.66 -18.28 9.43
N CYS A 23 -7.62 -17.49 8.93
CA CYS A 23 -8.93 -17.95 8.52
C CYS A 23 -9.01 -18.39 7.05
N GLU A 24 -7.91 -18.60 6.31
CA GLU A 24 -8.00 -19.03 4.91
C GLU A 24 -8.69 -20.41 4.75
N ASP A 25 -8.68 -21.24 5.79
CA ASP A 25 -9.44 -22.51 5.88
C ASP A 25 -10.88 -22.37 6.45
N GLY A 26 -11.35 -21.15 6.74
CA GLY A 26 -12.67 -20.87 7.33
C GLY A 26 -13.34 -19.61 6.77
N PRO A 27 -14.56 -19.25 7.22
CA PRO A 27 -15.19 -18.00 6.79
C PRO A 27 -14.37 -16.83 7.31
N VAL A 28 -13.69 -16.12 6.39
CA VAL A 28 -12.88 -14.94 6.73
C VAL A 28 -13.71 -13.99 7.59
N ASN A 29 -13.15 -13.55 8.71
CA ASN A 29 -13.87 -12.68 9.63
C ASN A 29 -14.22 -11.37 8.88
N SER A 30 -15.52 -11.07 8.74
CA SER A 30 -15.99 -9.95 7.92
C SER A 30 -15.43 -8.61 8.40
N GLN A 31 -15.07 -8.53 9.67
CA GLN A 31 -14.36 -7.40 10.27
C GLN A 31 -12.97 -7.19 9.66
N SER A 32 -12.15 -8.25 9.56
CA SER A 32 -10.81 -8.17 8.97
C SER A 32 -10.86 -7.78 7.50
N ALA A 33 -11.81 -8.35 6.75
CA ALA A 33 -12.05 -7.96 5.36
C ALA A 33 -12.44 -6.47 5.25
N THR A 34 -13.32 -5.99 6.12
CA THR A 34 -13.73 -4.57 6.16
C THR A 34 -12.55 -3.65 6.51
N VAL A 35 -11.66 -4.07 7.42
CA VAL A 35 -10.42 -3.36 7.77
C VAL A 35 -9.55 -3.16 6.55
N LEU A 36 -9.24 -4.25 5.86
CA LEU A 36 -8.37 -4.25 4.70
C LEU A 36 -8.97 -3.46 3.54
N GLU A 37 -10.27 -3.64 3.26
CA GLU A 37 -11.00 -2.95 2.19
C GLU A 37 -11.13 -1.44 2.43
N SER A 38 -11.43 -0.97 3.66
CA SER A 38 -11.45 0.48 3.93
C SER A 38 -10.05 1.09 3.81
N ALA A 39 -9.02 0.41 4.36
CA ALA A 39 -7.66 0.92 4.31
C ALA A 39 -7.13 1.03 2.87
N ILE A 40 -7.36 0.01 2.04
CA ILE A 40 -6.95 0.06 0.63
C ILE A 40 -7.76 1.09 -0.16
N THR A 41 -9.07 1.24 0.10
CA THR A 41 -9.93 2.22 -0.58
C THR A 41 -9.49 3.65 -0.28
N GLU A 42 -9.18 3.97 0.98
CA GLU A 42 -8.67 5.28 1.36
C GLU A 42 -7.28 5.56 0.77
N LEU A 43 -6.38 4.59 0.85
CA LEU A 43 -5.06 4.70 0.25
C LEU A 43 -5.17 4.92 -1.26
N TRP A 44 -6.06 4.17 -1.92
CA TRP A 44 -6.32 4.30 -3.35
C TRP A 44 -6.92 5.64 -3.71
N ASN A 45 -7.88 6.16 -2.94
CA ASN A 45 -8.43 7.50 -3.13
C ASN A 45 -7.36 8.58 -3.00
N ARG A 46 -6.42 8.44 -2.06
CA ARG A 46 -5.29 9.38 -1.91
C ARG A 46 -4.33 9.31 -3.10
N ILE A 47 -3.99 8.11 -3.57
CA ILE A 47 -3.18 7.91 -4.77
C ILE A 47 -3.89 8.49 -6.00
N GLN A 48 -5.21 8.32 -6.14
CA GLN A 48 -5.98 8.87 -7.25
C GLN A 48 -6.13 10.39 -7.19
N ALA A 49 -6.28 10.96 -5.99
CA ALA A 49 -6.36 12.40 -5.77
C ALA A 49 -5.00 13.09 -5.98
N GLN A 50 -3.92 12.39 -5.64
CA GLN A 50 -2.55 12.89 -5.73
C GLN A 50 -1.66 11.88 -6.47
N PRO A 51 -1.95 11.61 -7.75
CA PRO A 51 -1.20 10.62 -8.52
C PRO A 51 0.23 11.09 -8.74
N ASP A 52 0.48 12.40 -8.67
CA ASP A 52 1.77 13.01 -8.96
C ASP A 52 2.67 13.24 -7.75
N THR A 53 2.08 13.48 -6.59
CA THR A 53 2.78 13.90 -5.36
C THR A 53 2.82 12.81 -4.28
N TYR A 54 1.97 11.79 -4.35
CA TYR A 54 1.92 10.75 -3.34
C TYR A 54 3.02 9.69 -3.55
N VAL A 55 3.91 9.54 -2.56
CA VAL A 55 4.90 8.47 -2.50
C VAL A 55 4.46 7.48 -1.42
N LEU A 56 4.25 6.23 -1.83
CA LEU A 56 3.93 5.13 -0.93
C LEU A 56 5.10 4.86 0.03
N THR A 57 4.80 4.56 1.28
CA THR A 57 5.74 3.98 2.22
C THR A 57 5.87 2.47 1.99
N PRO A 58 6.93 1.82 2.50
CA PRO A 58 7.09 0.36 2.36
C PRO A 58 5.92 -0.43 2.95
N ASP A 59 5.36 0.04 4.08
CA ASP A 59 4.20 -0.57 4.71
C ASP A 59 2.94 -0.42 3.83
N GLU A 60 2.69 0.78 3.30
CA GLU A 60 1.62 1.04 2.33
C GLU A 60 1.73 0.18 1.09
N PHE A 61 2.95 0.05 0.58
CA PHE A 61 3.25 -0.76 -0.59
C PHE A 61 2.93 -2.23 -0.34
N ALA A 62 3.19 -2.78 0.85
CA ALA A 62 2.90 -4.18 1.16
C ALA A 62 1.39 -4.49 1.12
N LEU A 63 0.56 -3.62 1.71
CA LEU A 63 -0.90 -3.74 1.62
C LEU A 63 -1.38 -3.56 0.18
N PHE A 64 -0.87 -2.52 -0.48
CA PHE A 64 -1.26 -2.20 -1.85
C PHE A 64 -0.92 -3.34 -2.80
N ASN A 65 0.26 -3.95 -2.64
CA ASN A 65 0.72 -5.09 -3.43
C ASN A 65 -0.16 -6.33 -3.23
N TYR A 66 -0.59 -6.62 -2.00
CA TYR A 66 -1.48 -7.74 -1.70
C TYR A 66 -2.81 -7.65 -2.49
N PHE A 67 -3.43 -6.47 -2.52
CA PHE A 67 -4.65 -6.24 -3.31
C PHE A 67 -4.40 -6.17 -4.81
N LEU A 68 -3.23 -5.65 -5.22
CA LEU A 68 -2.79 -5.61 -6.61
C LEU A 68 -2.76 -6.99 -7.25
N THR A 69 -2.20 -7.98 -6.55
CA THR A 69 -2.13 -9.36 -7.06
C THR A 69 -3.47 -10.07 -7.10
N THR A 70 -4.37 -9.76 -6.17
CA THR A 70 -5.63 -10.50 -5.98
C THR A 70 -6.80 -9.90 -6.77
N ARG A 71 -6.84 -8.58 -6.97
CA ARG A 71 -8.00 -7.87 -7.54
C ARG A 71 -7.65 -6.86 -8.62
N TYR A 72 -6.50 -6.18 -8.52
CA TYR A 72 -6.16 -5.06 -9.40
C TYR A 72 -5.07 -5.38 -10.44
N ARG A 73 -4.93 -6.65 -10.86
CA ARG A 73 -4.02 -7.05 -11.94
C ARG A 73 -4.42 -6.36 -13.26
N GLY A 74 -3.84 -5.20 -13.52
CA GLY A 74 -4.05 -4.43 -14.76
C GLY A 74 -4.43 -2.96 -14.59
N SER A 75 -4.55 -2.44 -13.36
CA SER A 75 -4.86 -1.01 -13.18
C SER A 75 -3.63 -0.14 -13.51
N PRO A 76 -3.71 0.75 -14.53
CA PRO A 76 -2.58 1.60 -14.92
C PRO A 76 -2.22 2.61 -13.82
N VAL A 77 -3.18 3.01 -12.98
CA VAL A 77 -2.93 3.87 -11.82
C VAL A 77 -2.04 3.16 -10.80
N ALA A 78 -2.25 1.85 -10.60
CA ALA A 78 -1.48 1.06 -9.65
C ALA A 78 -0.04 0.87 -10.13
N GLN A 79 0.14 0.60 -11.42
CA GLN A 79 1.48 0.52 -12.04
C GLN A 79 2.25 1.85 -11.95
N ARG A 80 1.58 2.98 -12.15
CA ARG A 80 2.20 4.31 -12.02
C ARG A 80 2.61 4.60 -10.58
N ALA A 81 1.78 4.23 -9.59
CA ALA A 81 2.12 4.38 -8.18
C ALA A 81 3.33 3.51 -7.77
N VAL A 82 3.37 2.25 -8.22
CA VAL A 82 4.51 1.34 -8.01
C VAL A 82 5.78 1.87 -8.66
N ALA A 83 5.70 2.27 -9.94
CA ALA A 83 6.84 2.82 -10.66
C ALA A 83 7.40 4.09 -9.99
N ARG A 84 6.53 4.95 -9.43
CA ARG A 84 6.96 6.13 -8.67
C ARG A 84 7.63 5.78 -7.35
N PHE A 85 7.07 4.83 -6.60
CA PHE A 85 7.71 4.34 -5.39
C PHE A 85 9.13 3.88 -5.70
N TRP A 86 9.30 3.04 -6.72
CA TRP A 86 10.63 2.60 -7.15
C TRP A 86 11.52 3.77 -7.63
N ASN A 87 11.00 4.70 -8.43
CA ASN A 87 11.75 5.86 -8.91
C ASN A 87 12.22 6.77 -7.77
N ASN A 88 11.37 7.01 -6.77
CA ASN A 88 11.70 7.81 -5.59
C ASN A 88 12.65 7.06 -4.64
N TYR A 89 12.42 5.76 -4.45
CA TYR A 89 13.26 4.89 -3.63
C TYR A 89 14.68 4.76 -4.22
N GLN A 90 14.80 4.62 -5.55
CA GLN A 90 16.07 4.62 -6.27
C GLN A 90 16.77 5.98 -6.20
N GLY A 91 16.03 7.08 -6.35
CA GLY A 91 16.56 8.44 -6.17
C GLY A 91 17.24 8.66 -4.81
N ALA A 92 16.71 8.03 -3.75
CA ALA A 92 17.31 8.06 -2.41
C ALA A 92 18.49 7.08 -2.22
N THR A 93 18.56 5.99 -2.99
CA THR A 93 19.65 5.00 -2.91
C THR A 93 20.88 5.33 -3.77
N ASN A 94 20.82 6.37 -4.60
CA ASN A 94 21.98 6.85 -5.38
C ASN A 94 22.95 7.74 -4.58
N CYS A 95 23.20 7.42 -3.31
CA CYS A 95 24.29 8.05 -2.57
C CYS A 95 25.58 7.24 -2.73
N GLY A 96 26.42 7.67 -3.69
CA GLY A 96 27.80 7.23 -3.89
C GLY A 96 28.05 6.82 -5.35
N SER A 97 28.52 7.68 -6.26
CA SER A 97 29.79 8.38 -6.12
C SER A 97 29.84 9.63 -7.01
N VAL A 98 29.96 10.76 -6.32
CA VAL A 98 30.77 11.95 -6.59
C VAL A 98 31.34 12.12 -8.01
N THR A 99 30.86 13.17 -8.67
CA THR A 99 31.60 14.00 -9.62
C THR A 99 32.93 14.49 -9.04
N ASN A 100 34.06 14.04 -9.59
CA ASN A 100 35.17 14.92 -10.01
C ASN A 100 36.09 14.14 -10.97
#